data_AF-A0A8B6FCE5-F1
#
_entry.id   AF-A0A8B6FCE5-F1
#
_cell.length_a   1.000
_cell.length_b   1.000
_cell.length_c   1.000
_cell.angle_alpha   90.00
_cell.angle_beta   90.00
_cell.angle_gamma   90.00
#
_symmetry.space_group_name_H-M   'P 1'
#
loop_
_entity.id
_entity.type
_entity.pdbx_description
1 polymer ?
#
loop_
_entity_poly.entity_id
_entity_poly.type
_entity_poly.pdbx_seq_one_letter_code
_entity_poly.pdbx_strand_id
1 'polypeptide(L)'
;SNGWKDEMCEAAAELFKATGDQQYLNDAKQWFSGGTAWGYSWDDKTVGCQLLLWEATQDNQYKAPVEAFVNSYKPGGGVPYTPCGLVYRDKWGSNRYAGNAAFIAVMAAADGIGGADYLKWAMTQINYILGDNNLHISYEIGFGGYFPHKPHHRGA
;
A
#
# COMPACT_ATOMS: atom_id res chain seq x y z
N SER A 1 -3.54 14.70 7.79
CA SER A 1 -4.31 14.65 6.54
C SER A 1 -3.53 15.51 5.59
N ASN A 2 -3.02 14.90 4.52
CA ASN A 2 -2.23 15.61 3.49
C ASN A 2 -3.13 16.37 2.49
N GLY A 3 -4.45 16.27 2.67
CA GLY A 3 -5.50 16.88 1.87
C GLY A 3 -6.82 16.19 2.20
N TRP A 4 -7.93 16.67 1.63
CA TRP A 4 -9.21 15.95 1.63
C TRP A 4 -9.53 15.33 0.25
N LYS A 5 -8.73 15.68 -0.75
CA LYS A 5 -9.00 15.34 -2.15
C LYS A 5 -8.74 13.88 -2.43
N ASP A 6 -7.71 13.31 -1.81
CA ASP A 6 -7.40 11.89 -1.95
C ASP A 6 -8.49 11.02 -1.31
N GLU A 7 -9.06 11.41 -0.17
CA GLU A 7 -10.23 10.73 0.40
C GLU A 7 -11.44 10.80 -0.53
N MET A 8 -11.73 11.98 -1.10
CA MET A 8 -12.84 12.13 -2.06
C MET A 8 -12.61 11.30 -3.33
N CYS A 9 -11.37 11.21 -3.78
CA CYS A 9 -10.97 10.44 -4.96
C CYS A 9 -11.22 8.94 -4.73
N GLU A 10 -10.66 8.37 -3.67
CA GLU A 10 -10.80 6.93 -3.36
C GLU A 10 -12.27 6.58 -3.07
N ALA A 11 -12.97 7.40 -2.28
CA ALA A 11 -14.38 7.16 -1.96
C ALA A 11 -15.28 7.17 -3.22
N ALA A 12 -15.07 8.12 -4.13
CA ALA A 12 -15.81 8.16 -5.38
C ALA A 12 -15.46 6.96 -6.29
N ALA A 13 -14.18 6.57 -6.36
CA ALA A 13 -13.77 5.41 -7.15
C ALA A 13 -14.38 4.09 -6.62
N GLU A 14 -14.44 3.92 -5.30
CA GLU A 14 -15.11 2.78 -4.65
C GLU A 14 -16.63 2.80 -4.89
N LEU A 15 -17.28 3.97 -4.79
CA LEU A 15 -18.70 4.10 -5.10
C LEU A 15 -18.99 3.75 -6.56
N PHE A 16 -18.13 4.16 -7.50
CA PHE A 16 -18.23 3.72 -8.89
C PHE A 16 -18.10 2.20 -9.00
N LYS A 17 -17.09 1.60 -8.36
CA LYS A 17 -16.87 0.15 -8.37
C LYS A 17 -18.09 -0.62 -7.83
N ALA A 18 -18.75 -0.09 -6.80
CA ALA A 18 -19.91 -0.72 -6.18
C ALA A 18 -21.21 -0.53 -6.99
N THR A 19 -21.38 0.60 -7.66
CA THR A 19 -22.69 1.00 -8.24
C THR A 19 -22.72 1.01 -9.76
N GLY A 20 -21.58 1.16 -10.42
CA GLY A 20 -21.47 1.43 -11.85
C GLY A 20 -21.94 2.83 -12.27
N ASP A 21 -22.30 3.73 -11.34
CA ASP A 21 -22.76 5.08 -11.68
C ASP A 21 -21.60 5.95 -12.16
N GLN A 22 -21.66 6.33 -13.43
CA GLN A 22 -20.63 7.10 -14.12
C GLN A 22 -20.35 8.47 -13.46
N GLN A 23 -21.31 9.03 -12.71
CA GLN A 23 -21.07 10.27 -11.96
C GLN A 23 -19.92 10.09 -10.96
N TYR A 24 -19.86 8.98 -10.25
CA TYR A 24 -18.79 8.72 -9.28
C TYR A 24 -17.42 8.54 -9.95
N LEU A 25 -17.37 7.92 -11.13
CA LEU A 25 -16.12 7.84 -11.88
C LEU A 25 -15.66 9.23 -12.35
N ASN A 26 -16.58 10.10 -12.75
CA ASN A 26 -16.25 11.48 -13.12
C ASN A 26 -15.75 12.28 -11.90
N ASP A 27 -16.38 12.11 -10.75
CA ASP A 27 -15.96 12.74 -9.49
C ASP A 27 -14.57 12.26 -9.06
N ALA A 28 -14.29 10.95 -9.14
CA ALA A 28 -12.97 10.40 -8.83
C ALA A 28 -11.88 11.00 -9.73
N LYS A 29 -12.15 11.10 -11.05
CA LYS A 29 -11.23 11.72 -12.01
C LYS A 29 -10.98 13.20 -11.74
N GLN A 30 -11.96 13.93 -11.22
CA GLN A 30 -11.80 15.34 -10.85
C GLN A 30 -10.79 15.54 -9.70
N TRP A 31 -10.74 14.60 -8.76
CA TRP A 31 -9.88 14.68 -7.58
C TRP A 31 -8.56 13.93 -7.71
N PHE A 32 -8.33 13.28 -8.85
CA PHE A 32 -7.11 12.56 -9.15
C PHE A 32 -5.84 13.43 -9.00
N SER A 33 -4.81 12.82 -8.43
CA SER A 33 -3.45 13.35 -8.39
C SER A 33 -2.50 12.36 -9.06
N GLY A 34 -1.71 12.83 -10.03
CA GLY A 34 -0.71 12.03 -10.72
C GLY A 34 0.65 11.92 -10.00
N GLY A 35 0.78 12.50 -8.79
CA GLY A 35 2.01 12.42 -8.01
C GLY A 35 2.23 11.04 -7.39
N THR A 36 3.48 10.67 -7.17
CA THR A 36 3.82 9.45 -6.41
C THR A 36 3.39 9.61 -4.95
N ALA A 37 2.49 8.74 -4.48
CA ALA A 37 2.00 8.80 -3.11
C ALA A 37 3.11 8.61 -2.07
N TRP A 38 2.98 9.26 -0.91
CA TRP A 38 3.93 9.04 0.18
C TRP A 38 3.61 7.74 0.94
N GLY A 39 2.38 7.27 0.97
CA GLY A 39 2.10 5.99 1.61
C GLY A 39 0.63 5.70 1.56
N TYR A 40 0.25 4.45 1.31
CA TYR A 40 -1.13 4.09 1.54
C TYR A 40 -1.39 3.99 3.04
N SER A 41 -2.22 4.86 3.59
CA SER A 41 -2.35 4.98 5.05
C SER A 41 -3.70 5.53 5.49
N TRP A 42 -3.85 5.76 6.79
CA TRP A 42 -5.03 6.43 7.34
C TRP A 42 -5.15 7.89 6.85
N ASP A 43 -4.08 8.46 6.30
CA ASP A 43 -3.95 9.88 5.98
C ASP A 43 -3.77 10.22 4.50
N ASP A 44 -3.46 9.20 3.70
CA ASP A 44 -3.12 9.36 2.28
C ASP A 44 -3.71 8.17 1.50
N LYS A 45 -4.68 8.50 0.65
CA LYS A 45 -5.42 7.58 -0.22
C LYS A 45 -5.01 7.66 -1.69
N THR A 46 -4.00 8.47 -1.98
CA THR A 46 -3.62 8.83 -3.35
C THR A 46 -3.38 7.61 -4.22
N VAL A 47 -2.57 6.64 -3.75
CA VAL A 47 -2.30 5.43 -4.53
C VAL A 47 -3.48 4.46 -4.60
N GLY A 48 -4.36 4.46 -3.60
CA GLY A 48 -5.61 3.70 -3.62
C GLY A 48 -6.52 4.20 -4.75
N CYS A 49 -6.74 5.51 -4.82
CA CYS A 49 -7.50 6.10 -5.91
C CYS A 49 -6.86 5.86 -7.29
N GLN A 50 -5.53 6.01 -7.40
CA GLN A 50 -4.80 5.73 -8.64
C GLN A 50 -5.04 4.31 -9.13
N LEU A 51 -4.96 3.32 -8.23
CA LEU A 51 -5.18 1.93 -8.56
C LEU A 51 -6.63 1.65 -8.98
N LEU A 52 -7.62 2.16 -8.24
CA LEU A 52 -9.03 2.00 -8.58
C LEU A 52 -9.40 2.66 -9.92
N LEU A 53 -8.83 3.83 -10.23
CA LEU A 53 -9.01 4.47 -11.53
C LEU A 53 -8.33 3.69 -12.66
N TRP A 54 -7.18 3.06 -12.41
CA TRP A 54 -6.58 2.11 -13.35
C TRP A 54 -7.51 0.92 -13.59
N GLU A 55 -8.00 0.27 -12.53
CA GLU A 55 -8.94 -0.86 -12.63
C GLU A 55 -10.17 -0.48 -13.47
N ALA A 56 -10.75 0.69 -13.23
CA ALA A 56 -11.94 1.18 -13.90
C ALA A 56 -11.75 1.56 -15.39
N THR A 57 -10.56 2.01 -15.79
CA THR A 57 -10.38 2.70 -17.09
C THR A 57 -9.28 2.13 -17.97
N GLN A 58 -8.32 1.41 -17.39
CA GLN A 58 -7.10 0.95 -18.05
C GLN A 58 -6.29 2.08 -18.72
N ASP A 59 -6.43 3.31 -18.23
CA ASP A 59 -5.66 4.47 -18.72
C ASP A 59 -4.30 4.55 -18.01
N ASN A 60 -3.23 4.62 -18.80
CA ASN A 60 -1.85 4.66 -18.32
C ASN A 60 -1.55 5.87 -17.42
N GLN A 61 -2.34 6.95 -17.47
CA GLN A 61 -2.17 8.08 -16.56
C GLN A 61 -2.37 7.68 -15.08
N TYR A 62 -3.17 6.65 -14.82
CA TYR A 62 -3.42 6.12 -13.47
C TYR A 62 -2.43 5.01 -13.09
N LYS A 63 -1.96 4.23 -14.07
CA LYS A 63 -0.96 3.17 -13.88
C LYS A 63 0.42 3.71 -13.48
N ALA A 64 0.91 4.73 -14.19
CA ALA A 64 2.26 5.25 -13.99
C ALA A 64 2.57 5.65 -12.53
N PRO A 65 1.69 6.36 -11.80
CA PRO A 65 1.96 6.68 -10.40
C PRO A 65 1.84 5.48 -9.44
N VAL A 66 1.04 4.45 -9.75
CA VAL A 66 1.03 3.18 -9.00
C VAL A 66 2.38 2.46 -9.15
N GLU A 67 2.91 2.38 -10.37
CA GLU A 67 4.24 1.83 -10.63
C GLU A 67 5.32 2.60 -9.88
N ALA A 68 5.27 3.94 -9.95
CA ALA A 68 6.20 4.80 -9.24
C ALA A 68 6.13 4.59 -7.72
N PHE A 69 4.93 4.43 -7.16
CA PHE A 69 4.73 4.14 -5.75
C PHE A 69 5.39 2.83 -5.34
N VAL A 70 5.01 1.71 -5.99
CA VAL A 70 5.54 0.39 -5.63
C VAL A 70 7.05 0.35 -5.84
N ASN A 71 7.54 0.87 -6.97
CA ASN A 71 8.97 0.93 -7.27
C ASN A 71 9.74 1.77 -6.25
N SER A 72 9.15 2.86 -5.72
CA SER A 72 9.82 3.66 -4.68
C SER A 72 10.02 2.88 -3.38
N TYR A 73 9.09 1.97 -3.06
CA TYR A 73 9.15 1.10 -1.89
C TYR A 73 10.04 -0.12 -2.08
N LYS A 74 10.40 -0.51 -3.31
CA LYS A 74 11.34 -1.60 -3.58
C LYS A 74 12.79 -1.21 -3.21
N PRO A 75 13.70 -2.18 -3.03
CA PRO A 75 15.12 -1.89 -2.78
C PRO A 75 15.71 -0.98 -3.87
N GLY A 76 16.37 0.11 -3.46
CA GLY A 76 16.91 1.12 -4.37
C GLY A 76 15.90 2.17 -4.88
N GLY A 77 14.62 2.06 -4.49
CA GLY A 77 13.52 2.93 -4.95
C GLY A 77 13.41 4.29 -4.26
N GLY A 78 14.10 4.48 -3.15
CA GLY A 78 14.15 5.75 -2.40
C GLY A 78 13.58 5.67 -1.00
N VAL A 79 12.72 4.69 -0.68
CA VAL A 79 12.37 4.41 0.72
C VAL A 79 13.51 3.61 1.37
N PRO A 80 14.03 4.03 2.55
CA PRO A 80 15.10 3.32 3.23
C PRO A 80 14.69 1.90 3.62
N TYR A 81 15.68 1.04 3.79
CA TYR A 81 15.50 -0.33 4.27
C TYR A 81 16.25 -0.55 5.56
N THR A 82 15.68 -1.36 6.44
CA THR A 82 16.45 -1.91 7.58
C THR A 82 17.53 -2.87 7.06
N PRO A 83 18.61 -3.12 7.83
CA PRO A 83 19.63 -4.10 7.45
C PRO A 83 19.08 -5.51 7.22
N CYS A 84 17.90 -5.83 7.76
CA CYS A 84 17.26 -7.14 7.65
C CYS A 84 16.16 -7.20 6.58
N GLY A 85 16.00 -6.19 5.72
CA GLY A 85 15.15 -6.28 4.52
C GLY A 85 13.73 -5.72 4.62
N LEU A 86 13.33 -5.16 5.77
CA LEU A 86 12.07 -4.41 5.87
C LEU A 86 12.19 -3.01 5.23
N VAL A 87 11.25 -2.65 4.36
CA VAL A 87 11.07 -1.27 3.90
C VAL A 87 10.65 -0.37 5.07
N TYR A 88 11.41 0.69 5.32
CA TYR A 88 11.33 1.50 6.53
C TYR A 88 10.93 2.94 6.19
N ARG A 89 9.62 3.15 5.97
CA ARG A 89 9.07 4.46 5.60
C ARG A 89 9.12 5.49 6.73
N ASP A 90 8.76 5.07 7.93
CA ASP A 90 8.68 5.94 9.10
C ASP A 90 8.91 5.11 10.37
N LYS A 91 9.34 5.78 11.45
CA LYS A 91 9.51 5.17 12.77
C LYS A 91 8.17 4.77 13.40
N TRP A 92 7.08 5.46 13.08
CA TRP A 92 5.75 5.19 13.60
C TRP A 92 5.01 4.22 12.68
N GLY A 93 4.93 2.96 13.11
CA GLY A 93 4.20 1.92 12.39
C GLY A 93 4.90 1.51 11.09
N SER A 94 6.20 1.22 11.16
CA SER A 94 7.00 0.77 10.01
C SER A 94 6.39 -0.49 9.36
N ASN A 95 6.01 -1.49 10.16
CA ASN A 95 5.33 -2.69 9.67
C ASN A 95 3.97 -2.38 9.03
N ARG A 96 3.23 -1.38 9.54
CA ARG A 96 1.98 -0.92 8.92
C ARG A 96 2.23 -0.37 7.52
N TYR A 97 3.25 0.48 7.34
CA TYR A 97 3.53 1.04 6.03
C TYR A 97 4.05 -0.01 5.05
N ALA A 98 4.91 -0.93 5.52
CA ALA A 98 5.38 -2.05 4.72
C ALA A 98 4.23 -2.97 4.28
N GLY A 99 3.34 -3.35 5.20
CA GLY A 99 2.15 -4.15 4.90
C GLY A 99 1.18 -3.47 3.94
N ASN A 100 0.90 -2.18 4.15
CA ASN A 100 0.03 -1.42 3.25
C ASN A 100 0.61 -1.28 1.83
N ALA A 101 1.91 -1.05 1.70
CA ALA A 101 2.56 -0.99 0.39
C ALA A 101 2.61 -2.38 -0.28
N ALA A 102 2.82 -3.45 0.50
CA ALA A 102 2.72 -4.82 0.02
C ALA A 102 1.31 -5.14 -0.50
N PHE A 103 0.25 -4.69 0.20
CA PHE A 103 -1.13 -4.80 -0.26
C PHE A 103 -1.33 -4.12 -1.62
N ILE A 104 -0.91 -2.86 -1.77
CA ILE A 104 -0.98 -2.15 -3.05
C ILE A 104 -0.22 -2.90 -4.16
N ALA A 105 0.96 -3.43 -3.88
CA ALA A 105 1.73 -4.19 -4.88
C ALA A 105 1.03 -5.51 -5.29
N VAL A 106 0.36 -6.19 -4.36
CA VAL A 106 -0.45 -7.39 -4.69
C VAL A 106 -1.62 -7.03 -5.57
N MET A 107 -2.37 -5.97 -5.22
CA MET A 107 -3.53 -5.53 -6.00
C MET A 107 -3.10 -5.01 -7.38
N ALA A 108 -2.03 -4.23 -7.45
CA ALA A 108 -1.45 -3.79 -8.72
C ALA A 108 -1.04 -4.98 -9.61
N ALA A 109 -0.43 -6.01 -9.04
CA ALA A 109 -0.07 -7.22 -9.78
C ALA A 109 -1.29 -8.00 -10.28
N ALA A 110 -2.36 -8.08 -9.48
CA ALA A 110 -3.62 -8.67 -9.89
C ALA A 110 -4.26 -7.93 -11.08
N ASP A 111 -4.09 -6.61 -11.13
CA ASP A 111 -4.58 -5.73 -12.20
C ASP A 111 -3.57 -5.53 -13.34
N GLY A 112 -2.57 -6.41 -13.47
CA GLY A 112 -1.65 -6.42 -14.61
C GLY A 112 -0.50 -5.40 -14.56
N ILE A 113 -0.21 -4.83 -13.38
CA ILE A 113 0.92 -3.92 -13.15
C ILE A 113 2.05 -4.64 -12.41
N GLY A 114 3.26 -4.66 -12.98
CA GLY A 114 4.47 -5.22 -12.35
C GLY A 114 4.52 -6.75 -12.18
N GLY A 115 3.37 -7.43 -12.21
CA GLY A 115 3.26 -8.89 -12.26
C GLY A 115 3.98 -9.62 -11.13
N ALA A 116 4.67 -10.71 -11.46
CA ALA A 116 5.32 -11.58 -10.47
C ALA A 116 6.42 -10.88 -9.64
N ASP A 117 7.04 -9.82 -10.16
CA ASP A 117 8.06 -9.06 -9.44
C ASP A 117 7.44 -8.29 -8.26
N TYR A 118 6.26 -7.70 -8.44
CA TYR A 118 5.54 -6.99 -7.37
C TYR A 118 5.03 -7.97 -6.30
N LEU A 119 4.50 -9.12 -6.72
CA LEU A 119 4.09 -10.18 -5.79
C LEU A 119 5.25 -10.70 -4.95
N LYS A 120 6.40 -11.00 -5.58
CA LYS A 120 7.59 -11.48 -4.87
C LYS A 120 8.05 -10.46 -3.84
N TRP A 121 8.14 -9.20 -4.23
CA TRP A 121 8.50 -8.13 -3.29
C TRP A 121 7.50 -8.01 -2.13
N ALA A 122 6.21 -7.97 -2.41
CA ALA A 122 5.17 -7.90 -1.37
C ALA A 122 5.28 -9.06 -0.37
N MET A 123 5.51 -10.28 -0.86
CA MET A 123 5.73 -11.46 -0.03
C MET A 123 6.93 -11.31 0.90
N THR A 124 8.04 -10.71 0.45
CA THR A 124 9.19 -10.47 1.36
C THR A 124 8.82 -9.60 2.56
N GLN A 125 7.96 -8.60 2.36
CA GLN A 125 7.59 -7.67 3.43
C GLN A 125 6.61 -8.33 4.41
N ILE A 126 5.65 -9.11 3.90
CA ILE A 126 4.73 -9.88 4.75
C ILE A 126 5.48 -10.99 5.51
N ASN A 127 6.38 -11.73 4.84
CA ASN A 127 7.19 -12.77 5.49
C ASN A 127 8.08 -12.17 6.58
N TYR A 128 8.70 -11.01 6.35
CA TYR A 128 9.45 -10.30 7.38
C TYR A 128 8.58 -10.04 8.62
N ILE A 129 7.36 -9.53 8.44
CA ILE A 129 6.41 -9.25 9.52
C ILE A 129 6.05 -10.53 10.28
N LEU A 130 5.96 -11.66 9.59
CA LEU A 130 5.58 -12.96 10.16
C LEU A 130 6.75 -13.79 10.72
N GLY A 131 7.99 -13.29 10.64
CA GLY A 131 9.15 -13.92 11.29
C GLY A 131 10.34 -14.26 10.39
N ASP A 132 10.25 -14.01 9.07
CA ASP A 132 11.40 -14.11 8.15
C ASP A 132 12.31 -12.87 8.28
N ASN A 133 12.90 -12.74 9.47
CA ASN A 133 13.86 -11.72 9.82
C ASN A 133 14.95 -12.34 10.69
N ASN A 134 16.11 -11.68 10.80
CA ASN A 134 17.28 -12.22 11.51
C ASN A 134 17.05 -12.43 13.02
N LEU A 135 15.96 -11.89 13.57
CA LEU A 135 15.59 -12.10 14.98
C LEU A 135 14.58 -13.24 15.15
N HIS A 136 14.07 -13.80 14.05
CA HIS A 136 12.99 -14.79 14.01
C HIS A 136 11.77 -14.38 14.85
N ILE A 137 11.49 -13.06 14.90
CA ILE A 137 10.35 -12.50 15.64
C ILE A 137 9.19 -12.33 14.68
N SER A 138 8.06 -12.98 14.95
CA SER A 138 6.78 -12.58 14.39
C SER A 138 6.32 -11.30 15.07
N TYR A 139 6.00 -10.28 14.29
CA TYR A 139 5.39 -9.05 14.77
C TYR A 139 3.85 -9.14 14.83
N GLU A 140 3.27 -10.27 14.42
CA GLU A 140 1.87 -10.62 14.65
C GLU A 140 1.78 -11.39 15.98
N ILE A 141 1.11 -10.79 16.97
CA ILE A 141 1.02 -11.33 18.32
C ILE A 141 0.18 -12.61 18.33
N GLY A 142 0.71 -13.68 18.92
CA GLY A 142 0.04 -14.99 18.95
C GLY A 142 0.31 -15.85 17.72
N PHE A 143 1.11 -15.36 16.76
CA PHE A 143 1.53 -16.11 15.58
C PHE A 143 3.02 -16.45 15.63
N GLY A 144 3.38 -17.65 15.16
CA GLY A 144 4.77 -18.13 15.13
C GLY A 144 5.30 -18.58 16.49
N GLY A 145 6.59 -18.96 16.52
CA GLY A 145 7.25 -19.50 17.72
C GLY A 145 7.80 -18.43 18.69
N TYR A 146 7.96 -17.19 18.23
CA TYR A 146 8.50 -16.09 19.02
C TYR A 146 7.88 -14.76 18.57
N PHE A 147 7.22 -14.05 19.50
CA PHE A 147 6.49 -12.80 19.22
C PHE A 147 6.45 -11.86 20.44
N PRO A 148 6.12 -10.57 20.28
CA PRO A 148 5.98 -9.63 21.40
C PRO A 148 4.84 -9.99 22.38
N HIS A 149 5.14 -10.07 23.67
CA HIS A 149 4.16 -10.36 24.74
C HIS A 149 3.68 -9.12 25.50
N LYS A 150 4.15 -7.92 25.15
CA LYS A 150 3.82 -6.66 25.84
C LYS A 150 3.30 -5.62 24.84
N PRO A 151 2.17 -5.87 24.16
CA PRO A 151 1.55 -4.85 23.33
C PRO A 151 1.18 -3.64 24.17
N HIS A 152 1.29 -2.44 23.60
CA HIS A 152 0.71 -1.25 24.19
C HIS A 152 -0.81 -1.23 23.95
N HIS A 153 -1.53 -2.16 24.59
CA HIS A 153 -2.97 -2.34 24.45
C HIS A 153 -3.61 -2.60 25.82
N ARG A 154 -4.56 -1.75 26.23
CA ARG A 154 -5.13 -1.78 27.60
C ARG A 154 -6.04 -2.98 27.88
N GLY A 155 -6.71 -3.49 26.84
CA GLY A 155 -7.67 -4.59 26.95
C GLY A 155 -7.13 -5.95 26.50
N ALA A 156 -5.81 -6.10 26.41
CA ALA A 156 -5.14 -7.36 26.05
C ALA A 156 -4.82 -8.18 27.30
#